data_AF-A0A1V8TXF5-F1
#
_entry.id   AF-A0A1V8TXF5-F1
#
_cell.length_a   1.000
_cell.length_b   1.000
_cell.length_c   1.000
_cell.angle_alpha   90.00
_cell.angle_beta   90.00
_cell.angle_gamma   90.00
#
_symmetry.space_group_name_H-M   'P 1'
#
loop_
_entity.id
_entity.type
_entity.pdbx_description
1 polymer ?
#
loop_
_entity_poly.entity_id
_entity_poly.type
_entity_poly.pdbx_seq_one_letter_code
_entity_poly.pdbx_strand_id
1 'polypeptide(L)'
;MLETLASDHGGHRSSSSSSGHTILAAFIPTFTSALLSLGLFLILRNRFLKHYAPRTFLGTVPEKDRTPATSPTGQNWFNDFWSLHNPFVLQHSALDAYLYLRFLKFIVFICGIGCLITFPVLLPANLFGGGKAEQLDALSFSNVDDNSVLWAHTAVAWMLFLAVTLIIARERLVLIGTRQAYLLGAPNNEKL
;
A
#
# COMPACT_ATOMS: atom_id res chain seq x y z
N MET A 1 31.59 1.47 -52.92
CA MET A 1 30.44 2.17 -52.30
C MET A 1 29.24 1.28 -52.56
N LEU A 2 28.58 0.78 -51.51
CA LEU A 2 27.33 -0.01 -51.50
C LEU A 2 27.41 -1.55 -51.45
N GLU A 3 28.12 -2.13 -50.50
CA GLU A 3 27.71 -3.40 -49.86
C GLU A 3 28.30 -3.46 -48.45
N THR A 4 27.44 -3.26 -47.42
CA THR A 4 27.56 -3.71 -46.01
C THR A 4 26.60 -2.93 -45.09
N LEU A 5 25.33 -2.74 -45.50
CA LEU A 5 24.26 -2.51 -44.52
C LEU A 5 23.51 -3.82 -44.34
N ALA A 6 24.21 -4.79 -43.76
CA ALA A 6 23.57 -5.91 -43.13
C ALA A 6 22.68 -5.34 -42.02
N SER A 7 21.39 -5.37 -42.28
CA SER A 7 20.36 -5.14 -41.29
C SER A 7 20.51 -6.19 -40.19
N ASP A 8 21.26 -5.85 -39.14
CA ASP A 8 21.26 -6.57 -37.86
C ASP A 8 19.89 -6.34 -37.20
N HIS A 9 18.89 -7.09 -37.69
CA HIS A 9 17.63 -7.21 -37.00
C HIS A 9 17.89 -8.04 -35.75
N GLY A 10 18.14 -7.34 -34.65
CA GLY A 10 18.26 -7.89 -33.31
C GLY A 10 17.12 -8.86 -33.01
N GLY A 11 17.40 -10.15 -33.17
CA GLY A 11 16.52 -11.25 -32.82
C GLY A 11 16.52 -11.48 -31.30
N HIS A 12 16.10 -10.49 -30.52
CA HIS A 12 15.80 -10.66 -29.09
C HIS A 12 14.32 -10.97 -28.85
N ARG A 13 13.77 -11.89 -29.65
CA ARG A 13 12.52 -12.57 -29.32
C ARG A 13 12.84 -14.05 -29.16
N SER A 14 13.57 -14.39 -28.10
CA SER A 14 13.59 -15.77 -27.64
C SER A 14 12.16 -16.17 -27.34
N SER A 15 11.69 -17.21 -28.00
CA SER A 15 10.34 -17.77 -27.95
C SER A 15 10.03 -18.50 -26.64
N SER A 16 10.64 -18.08 -25.54
CA SER A 16 10.39 -18.58 -24.19
C SER A 16 10.10 -17.36 -23.31
N SER A 17 8.83 -17.03 -23.12
CA SER A 17 8.45 -16.02 -22.13
C SER A 17 8.88 -16.52 -20.75
N SER A 18 9.89 -15.86 -20.17
CA SER A 18 10.37 -16.09 -18.81
C SER A 18 9.80 -15.05 -17.84
N SER A 19 8.72 -14.35 -18.23
CA SER A 19 8.08 -13.27 -17.47
C SER A 19 7.83 -13.63 -16.00
N GLY A 20 7.35 -14.86 -15.75
CA GLY A 20 7.18 -15.43 -14.42
C GLY A 20 8.48 -15.51 -13.62
N HIS A 21 9.52 -16.06 -14.24
CA HIS A 21 10.84 -16.20 -13.62
C HIS A 21 11.52 -14.86 -13.38
N THR A 22 11.37 -13.88 -14.28
CA THR A 22 11.93 -12.54 -14.10
C THR A 22 11.31 -11.82 -12.91
N ILE A 23 9.98 -11.87 -12.76
CA ILE A 23 9.29 -11.28 -11.62
C ILE A 23 9.71 -11.99 -10.33
N LEU A 24 9.77 -13.32 -10.33
CA LEU A 24 10.23 -14.07 -9.16
C LEU A 24 11.69 -13.75 -8.79
N ALA A 25 12.57 -13.63 -9.78
CA ALA A 25 13.98 -13.28 -9.59
C ALA A 25 14.17 -11.87 -9.03
N ALA A 26 13.27 -10.92 -9.34
CA ALA A 26 13.27 -9.59 -8.72
C ALA A 26 12.58 -9.57 -7.34
N PHE A 27 11.55 -10.39 -7.14
CA PHE A 27 10.79 -10.46 -5.90
C PHE A 27 11.60 -11.05 -4.74
N ILE A 28 12.33 -12.14 -4.97
CA ILE A 28 13.13 -12.79 -3.93
C ILE A 28 14.13 -11.84 -3.25
N PRO A 29 15.04 -11.13 -3.96
CA PRO A 29 16.01 -10.24 -3.33
C PRO A 29 15.36 -9.01 -2.66
N THR A 30 14.28 -8.48 -3.24
CA THR A 30 13.57 -7.33 -2.65
C THR A 30 12.80 -7.73 -1.38
N PHE A 31 12.13 -8.88 -1.40
CA PHE A 31 11.43 -9.41 -0.23
C PHE A 31 12.39 -9.81 0.90
N THR A 32 13.49 -10.48 0.57
CA THR A 32 14.51 -10.87 1.56
C THR A 32 15.20 -9.66 2.18
N SER A 33 15.56 -8.65 1.39
CA SER A 33 16.14 -7.40 1.91
C SER A 33 15.16 -6.61 2.77
N ALA A 34 13.86 -6.59 2.43
CA ALA A 34 12.83 -5.98 3.26
C ALA A 34 12.69 -6.71 4.61
N LEU A 35 12.67 -8.04 4.61
CA LEU A 35 12.62 -8.84 5.85
C LEU A 35 13.87 -8.64 6.71
N LEU A 36 15.06 -8.60 6.10
CA LEU A 36 16.32 -8.36 6.80
C LEU A 36 16.34 -6.99 7.45
N SER A 37 15.91 -5.95 6.70
CA SER A 37 15.84 -4.58 7.20
C SER A 37 14.81 -4.44 8.33
N LEU A 38 13.64 -5.06 8.20
CA LEU A 38 12.60 -5.07 9.23
C LEU A 38 13.05 -5.83 10.48
N GLY A 39 13.67 -6.99 10.31
CA GLY A 39 14.23 -7.77 11.41
C GLY A 39 15.33 -7.02 12.16
N LEU A 40 16.26 -6.40 11.43
CA LEU A 40 17.30 -5.55 12.01
C LEU A 40 16.70 -4.37 12.77
N PHE A 41 15.70 -3.69 12.19
CA PHE A 41 14.98 -2.60 12.84
C PHE A 41 14.33 -3.04 14.15
N LEU A 42 13.65 -4.19 14.19
CA LEU A 42 13.01 -4.69 15.40
C LEU A 42 14.04 -5.02 16.50
N ILE A 43 15.19 -5.61 16.13
CA ILE A 43 16.29 -5.89 17.07
C ILE A 43 16.86 -4.58 17.63
N LEU A 44 17.18 -3.60 16.77
CA LEU A 44 17.73 -2.31 17.19
C LEU A 44 16.75 -1.53 18.05
N ARG A 45 15.46 -1.54 17.71
CA ARG A 45 14.40 -0.89 18.47
C ARG A 45 14.32 -1.42 19.90
N ASN A 46 14.32 -2.75 20.07
CA ASN A 46 14.25 -3.37 21.39
C ASN A 46 15.53 -3.15 22.21
N ARG A 47 16.71 -3.12 21.57
CA ARG A 47 18.00 -2.89 22.24
C ARG A 47 18.24 -1.42 22.62
N PHE A 48 17.78 -0.49 21.79
CA PHE A 48 18.04 0.95 21.94
C PHE A 48 16.74 1.75 22.13
N LEU A 49 15.95 1.36 23.13
CA LEU A 49 14.71 2.05 23.52
C LEU A 49 14.90 3.56 23.70
N LYS A 50 16.07 4.00 24.18
CA LYS A 50 16.39 5.41 24.38
C LYS A 50 16.33 6.26 23.11
N HIS A 51 16.73 5.69 21.98
CA HIS A 51 16.74 6.39 20.69
C HIS A 51 15.42 6.22 19.94
N TYR A 52 14.84 5.01 19.98
CA TYR A 52 13.67 4.68 19.17
C TYR A 52 12.32 4.92 19.85
N ALA A 53 12.27 5.03 21.19
CA ALA A 53 11.03 5.22 21.94
C ALA A 53 11.17 6.16 23.16
N PRO A 54 11.80 7.35 23.04
CA PRO A 54 12.03 8.24 24.17
C PRO A 54 10.73 8.66 24.88
N ARG A 55 9.63 8.83 24.13
CA ARG A 55 8.32 9.25 24.66
C ARG A 55 7.61 8.21 25.55
N THR A 56 8.15 6.99 25.67
CA THR A 56 7.54 5.92 26.49
C THR A 56 8.00 5.95 27.95
N PHE A 57 9.20 6.44 28.24
CA PHE A 57 9.80 6.35 29.59
C PHE A 57 10.41 7.68 30.09
N LEU A 58 10.47 8.73 29.27
CA LEU A 58 11.00 10.02 29.73
C LEU A 58 10.14 10.62 30.85
N GLY A 59 10.76 10.80 32.02
CA GLY A 59 10.12 11.43 33.19
C GLY A 59 9.74 12.90 32.99
N THR A 60 10.26 13.55 31.94
CA THR A 60 9.90 14.92 31.56
C THR A 60 8.55 15.04 30.87
N VAL A 61 7.97 13.92 30.41
CA VAL A 61 6.63 13.88 29.80
C VAL A 61 5.61 13.43 30.86
N PRO A 62 4.53 14.20 31.11
CA PRO A 62 3.45 13.82 32.00
C PRO A 62 2.90 12.43 31.64
N GLU A 63 2.55 11.62 32.63
CA GLU A 63 2.11 10.24 32.41
C GLU A 63 0.89 10.14 31.48
N LYS A 64 0.02 11.16 31.50
CA LYS A 64 -1.13 11.31 30.61
C LYS A 64 -0.78 11.46 29.12
N ASP A 65 0.42 11.97 28.81
CA ASP A 65 0.86 12.29 27.45
C ASP A 65 1.88 11.24 26.92
N ARG A 66 2.12 10.18 27.70
CA ARG A 66 3.05 9.10 27.31
C ARG A 66 2.37 8.16 26.33
N THR A 67 3.10 7.82 25.27
CA THR A 67 2.72 6.68 24.42
C THR A 67 2.75 5.39 25.25
N PRO A 68 1.72 4.52 25.17
CA PRO A 68 1.68 3.29 25.92
C PRO A 68 2.95 2.49 25.65
N ALA A 69 3.62 2.06 26.73
CA ALA A 69 4.81 1.26 26.60
C ALA A 69 4.41 -0.08 25.94
N THR A 70 5.07 -0.41 24.82
CA THR A 70 5.03 -1.78 24.27
C THR A 70 5.45 -2.74 25.38
N SER A 71 4.76 -3.87 25.53
CA SER A 71 5.11 -4.87 26.54
C SER A 71 6.63 -5.17 26.49
N PRO A 72 7.33 -5.28 27.64
CA PRO A 72 8.78 -5.49 27.69
C PRO A 72 9.23 -6.75 26.95
N THR A 73 8.33 -7.71 26.75
CA THR A 73 8.51 -8.83 25.83
C THR A 73 8.29 -8.32 24.41
N GLY A 74 9.39 -7.92 23.74
CA GLY A 74 9.42 -7.30 22.40
C GLY A 74 8.85 -8.12 21.22
N GLN A 75 8.02 -9.12 21.49
CA GLN A 75 7.31 -9.96 20.52
C GLN A 75 5.95 -9.37 20.10
N ASN A 76 5.40 -8.40 20.84
CA ASN A 76 4.05 -7.87 20.58
C ASN A 76 4.01 -6.48 19.93
N TRP A 77 5.13 -5.91 19.48
CA TRP A 77 5.11 -4.56 18.88
C TRP A 77 4.12 -4.44 17.72
N PHE A 78 4.05 -5.45 16.85
CA PHE A 78 3.13 -5.43 15.73
C PHE A 78 1.66 -5.42 16.18
N ASN A 79 1.34 -6.20 17.23
CA ASN A 79 0.01 -6.21 17.83
C ASN A 79 -0.32 -4.87 18.51
N ASP A 80 0.63 -4.31 19.27
CA ASP A 80 0.48 -3.02 19.94
C ASP A 80 0.32 -1.88 18.92
N PHE A 81 1.03 -1.95 17.79
CA PHE A 81 0.89 -1.02 16.67
C PHE A 81 -0.50 -1.11 16.03
N TRP A 82 -1.02 -2.32 15.83
CA TRP A 82 -2.34 -2.53 15.24
C TRP A 82 -3.50 -2.18 16.19
N SER A 83 -3.30 -2.39 17.49
CA SER A 83 -4.27 -2.11 18.55
C SER A 83 -4.42 -0.61 18.84
N LEU A 84 -3.48 0.23 18.40
CA LEU A 84 -3.48 1.66 18.68
C LEU A 84 -4.73 2.35 18.10
N HIS A 85 -5.58 2.85 19.00
CA HIS A 85 -6.87 3.43 18.64
C HIS A 85 -6.71 4.84 18.02
N ASN A 86 -7.48 5.15 16.97
CA ASN A 86 -7.38 6.41 16.23
C ASN A 86 -7.59 7.71 17.09
N PRO A 87 -8.49 7.74 18.10
CA PRO A 87 -8.63 8.86 19.04
C PRO A 87 -7.40 9.12 19.91
N PHE A 88 -6.68 8.07 20.31
CA PHE A 88 -5.45 8.21 21.08
C PHE A 88 -4.39 8.97 20.27
N VAL A 89 -4.28 8.66 18.98
CA VAL A 89 -3.39 9.38 18.04
C VAL A 89 -3.77 10.85 17.93
N LEU A 90 -5.07 11.16 17.86
CA LEU A 90 -5.53 12.55 17.74
C LEU A 90 -5.21 13.40 18.99
N GLN A 91 -5.21 12.79 20.18
CA GLN A 91 -4.90 13.48 21.43
C GLN A 91 -3.40 13.69 21.65
N HIS A 92 -2.56 12.76 21.19
CA HIS A 92 -1.12 12.74 21.49
C HIS A 92 -0.21 13.18 20.32
N SER A 93 -0.79 13.33 19.13
CA SER A 93 -0.07 13.75 17.92
C SER A 93 -0.75 14.95 17.29
N ALA A 94 0.01 15.68 16.46
CA ALA A 94 -0.56 16.76 15.67
C ALA A 94 -1.68 16.24 14.77
N LEU A 95 -2.69 17.08 14.51
CA LEU A 95 -3.78 16.77 13.58
C LEU A 95 -3.26 16.27 12.22
N ASP A 96 -2.15 16.81 11.72
CA ASP A 96 -1.57 16.40 10.44
C ASP A 96 -1.10 14.93 10.46
N ALA A 97 -0.48 14.47 11.56
CA ALA A 97 -0.07 13.08 11.71
C ALA A 97 -1.28 12.12 11.74
N TYR A 98 -2.39 12.54 12.38
CA TYR A 98 -3.64 11.79 12.35
C TYR A 98 -4.21 11.70 10.93
N LEU A 99 -4.25 12.81 10.19
CA LEU A 99 -4.75 12.82 8.81
C LEU A 99 -3.88 11.98 7.87
N TYR A 100 -2.56 11.98 8.07
CA TYR A 100 -1.63 11.17 7.30
C TYR A 100 -1.86 9.66 7.51
N LEU A 101 -2.01 9.20 8.77
CA LEU A 101 -2.32 7.79 9.04
C LEU A 101 -3.67 7.37 8.47
N ARG A 102 -4.66 8.28 8.54
CA ARG A 102 -5.97 8.05 7.94
C ARG A 102 -5.88 7.93 6.41
N PHE A 103 -5.09 8.79 5.77
CA PHE A 103 -4.80 8.73 4.34
C PHE A 103 -4.10 7.42 3.92
N LEU A 104 -3.11 6.97 4.68
CA LEU A 104 -2.43 5.69 4.41
C LEU A 104 -3.39 4.51 4.52
N LYS A 105 -4.19 4.44 5.60
CA LYS A 105 -5.24 3.42 5.78
C LYS A 105 -6.23 3.43 4.62
N PHE A 106 -6.61 4.62 4.17
CA PHE A 106 -7.49 4.82 3.03
C PHE A 106 -6.87 4.30 1.72
N ILE A 107 -5.61 4.60 1.42
CA ILE A 107 -4.92 4.08 0.23
C ILE A 107 -4.88 2.54 0.24
N VAL A 108 -4.50 1.94 1.36
CA VAL A 108 -4.45 0.48 1.49
C VAL A 108 -5.85 -0.13 1.27
N PHE A 109 -6.88 0.51 1.80
CA PHE A 109 -8.26 0.08 1.64
C PHE A 109 -8.75 0.15 0.18
N ILE A 110 -8.50 1.26 -0.54
CA ILE A 110 -8.90 1.37 -1.95
C ILE A 110 -8.13 0.39 -2.84
N CYS A 111 -6.83 0.15 -2.57
CA CYS A 111 -6.05 -0.84 -3.29
C CYS A 111 -6.57 -2.25 -3.02
N GLY A 112 -6.88 -2.58 -1.76
CA GLY A 112 -7.44 -3.87 -1.38
C GLY A 112 -8.78 -4.15 -2.06
N ILE A 113 -9.73 -3.22 -1.99
CA ILE A 113 -11.02 -3.33 -2.68
C ILE A 113 -10.82 -3.40 -4.20
N GLY A 114 -9.91 -2.58 -4.74
CA GLY A 114 -9.60 -2.60 -6.17
C GLY A 114 -9.09 -3.96 -6.63
N CYS A 115 -8.17 -4.58 -5.89
CA CYS A 115 -7.70 -5.94 -6.16
C CYS A 115 -8.84 -6.97 -6.03
N LEU A 116 -9.68 -6.87 -4.99
CA LEU A 116 -10.80 -7.80 -4.77
C LEU A 116 -11.87 -7.73 -5.87
N ILE A 117 -12.06 -6.57 -6.51
CA ILE A 117 -12.99 -6.42 -7.64
C ILE A 117 -12.33 -6.86 -8.95
N THR A 118 -11.09 -6.42 -9.20
CA THR A 118 -10.40 -6.64 -10.48
C THR A 118 -9.95 -8.07 -10.66
N PHE A 119 -9.38 -8.71 -9.63
CA PHE A 119 -8.80 -10.05 -9.76
C PHE A 119 -9.83 -11.12 -10.15
N PRO A 120 -10.99 -11.27 -9.47
CA PRO A 120 -11.94 -12.33 -9.83
C PRO A 120 -12.62 -12.11 -11.18
N VAL A 121 -12.61 -10.89 -11.73
CA VAL A 121 -13.24 -10.61 -13.03
C VAL A 121 -12.22 -10.65 -14.16
N LEU A 122 -11.10 -9.93 -14.02
CA LEU A 122 -10.11 -9.77 -15.08
C LEU A 122 -9.18 -10.97 -15.23
N LEU A 123 -8.81 -11.68 -14.15
CA LEU A 123 -7.96 -12.86 -14.28
C LEU A 123 -8.63 -13.96 -15.13
N PRO A 124 -9.87 -14.41 -14.85
CA PRO A 124 -10.50 -15.40 -15.71
C PRO A 124 -10.81 -14.84 -17.10
N ALA A 125 -11.26 -13.59 -17.21
CA ALA A 125 -11.53 -12.97 -18.51
C ALA A 125 -10.29 -13.01 -19.43
N ASN A 126 -9.09 -12.72 -18.90
CA ASN A 126 -7.85 -12.70 -19.67
C ASN A 126 -7.39 -14.11 -20.05
N LEU A 127 -7.60 -15.10 -19.17
CA LEU A 127 -7.28 -16.50 -19.45
C LEU A 127 -8.18 -17.11 -20.52
N PHE A 128 -9.47 -16.75 -20.55
CA PHE A 128 -10.41 -17.24 -21.57
C PHE A 128 -10.40 -16.41 -22.87
N GLY A 129 -9.59 -15.36 -22.95
CA GLY A 129 -9.52 -14.44 -24.09
C GLY A 129 -8.84 -14.98 -25.37
N GLY A 130 -8.54 -16.28 -25.43
CA GLY A 130 -8.04 -16.95 -26.65
C GLY A 130 -6.54 -16.78 -26.95
N GLY A 131 -5.79 -16.15 -26.06
CA GLY A 131 -4.37 -15.88 -26.24
C GLY A 131 -3.46 -17.11 -26.16
N LYS A 132 -2.26 -16.98 -26.73
CA LYS A 132 -1.24 -18.06 -26.79
C LYS A 132 -0.04 -17.83 -25.88
N ALA A 133 -0.02 -16.72 -25.12
CA ALA A 133 1.06 -16.45 -24.18
C ALA A 133 0.99 -17.40 -22.97
N GLU A 134 2.15 -17.73 -22.42
CA GLU A 134 2.29 -18.59 -21.23
C GLU A 134 2.71 -17.77 -19.99
N GLN A 135 2.63 -18.40 -18.83
CA GLN A 135 3.03 -17.82 -17.54
C GLN A 135 2.26 -16.53 -17.20
N LEU A 136 2.95 -15.48 -16.73
CA LEU A 136 2.34 -14.21 -16.35
C LEU A 136 1.87 -13.41 -17.56
N ASP A 137 2.43 -13.63 -18.74
CA ASP A 137 2.00 -12.95 -19.96
C ASP A 137 0.61 -13.41 -20.42
N ALA A 138 0.17 -14.61 -19.99
CA ALA A 138 -1.19 -15.09 -20.23
C ALA A 138 -2.27 -14.19 -19.60
N LEU A 139 -1.93 -13.52 -18.49
CA LEU A 139 -2.83 -12.61 -17.76
C LEU A 139 -2.79 -11.18 -18.32
N SER A 140 -1.91 -10.90 -19.27
CA SER A 140 -1.75 -9.56 -19.85
C SER A 140 -2.93 -9.21 -20.74
N PHE A 141 -3.36 -7.95 -20.69
CA PHE A 141 -4.36 -7.39 -21.61
C PHE A 141 -3.97 -7.58 -23.08
N SER A 142 -2.66 -7.55 -23.38
CA SER A 142 -2.15 -7.74 -24.76
C SER A 142 -2.33 -9.16 -25.30
N ASN A 143 -2.68 -10.13 -24.47
CA ASN A 143 -2.89 -11.53 -24.87
C ASN A 143 -4.34 -11.82 -25.27
N VAL A 144 -5.27 -10.86 -25.15
CA VAL A 144 -6.68 -11.06 -25.48
C VAL A 144 -6.92 -10.84 -26.98
N ASP A 145 -7.43 -11.87 -27.67
CA ASP A 145 -7.78 -11.82 -29.11
C ASP A 145 -9.28 -11.57 -29.33
N ASP A 146 -10.13 -12.00 -28.39
CA ASP A 146 -11.57 -11.78 -28.46
C ASP A 146 -11.98 -10.36 -28.03
N ASN A 147 -12.57 -9.60 -28.96
CA ASN A 147 -13.12 -8.27 -28.71
C ASN A 147 -14.26 -8.27 -27.67
N SER A 148 -14.98 -9.37 -27.49
CA SER A 148 -16.07 -9.46 -26.51
C SER A 148 -15.55 -9.32 -25.06
N VAL A 149 -14.35 -9.84 -24.80
CA VAL A 149 -13.67 -9.80 -23.49
C VAL A 149 -13.15 -8.39 -23.15
N LEU A 150 -12.84 -7.57 -24.16
CA LEU A 150 -12.40 -6.19 -23.96
C LEU A 150 -13.51 -5.31 -23.37
N TRP A 151 -14.78 -5.62 -23.63
CA TRP A 151 -15.90 -4.93 -22.99
C TRP A 151 -15.97 -5.19 -21.49
N ALA A 152 -15.55 -6.37 -21.01
CA ALA A 152 -15.45 -6.65 -19.58
C ALA A 152 -14.41 -5.74 -18.89
N HIS A 153 -13.28 -5.48 -19.55
CA HIS A 153 -12.27 -4.54 -19.03
C HIS A 153 -12.82 -3.13 -18.90
N THR A 154 -13.57 -2.68 -19.91
CA THR A 154 -14.17 -1.34 -19.91
C THR A 154 -15.22 -1.23 -18.80
N ALA A 155 -16.08 -2.23 -18.64
CA ALA A 155 -17.09 -2.24 -17.57
C ALA A 155 -16.46 -2.21 -16.17
N VAL A 156 -15.43 -3.03 -15.92
CA VAL A 156 -14.70 -3.05 -14.65
C VAL A 156 -13.97 -1.74 -14.41
N ALA A 157 -13.34 -1.15 -15.43
CA ALA A 157 -12.65 0.14 -15.33
C ALA A 157 -13.62 1.27 -14.94
N TRP A 158 -14.80 1.34 -15.57
CA TRP A 158 -15.83 2.31 -15.21
C TRP A 158 -16.36 2.11 -13.80
N MET A 159 -16.63 0.85 -13.41
CA MET A 159 -17.07 0.51 -12.06
C MET A 159 -16.03 0.95 -11.01
N LEU A 160 -14.76 0.57 -11.21
CA LEU A 160 -13.66 0.91 -10.31
C LEU A 160 -13.46 2.43 -10.23
N PHE A 161 -13.49 3.12 -11.38
CA PHE A 161 -13.34 4.57 -11.46
C PHE A 161 -14.42 5.31 -10.66
N LEU A 162 -15.69 4.93 -10.85
CA LEU A 162 -16.80 5.52 -10.11
C LEU A 162 -16.72 5.20 -8.62
N ALA A 163 -16.45 3.94 -8.26
CA ALA A 163 -16.31 3.53 -6.86
C ALA A 163 -15.20 4.30 -6.14
N VAL A 164 -14.01 4.37 -6.73
CA VAL A 164 -12.87 5.10 -6.18
C VAL A 164 -13.17 6.59 -6.07
N THR A 165 -13.78 7.20 -7.09
CA THR A 165 -14.14 8.63 -7.07
C THR A 165 -15.14 8.94 -5.96
N LEU A 166 -16.17 8.10 -5.76
CA LEU A 166 -17.15 8.27 -4.68
C LEU A 166 -16.53 8.08 -3.29
N ILE A 167 -15.68 7.08 -3.14
CA ILE A 167 -14.97 6.79 -1.88
C ILE A 167 -14.03 7.96 -1.53
N ILE A 168 -13.30 8.51 -2.51
CA ILE A 168 -12.46 9.72 -2.32
C ILE A 168 -13.32 10.93 -1.95
N ALA A 169 -14.45 11.16 -2.64
CA ALA A 169 -15.32 12.29 -2.35
C ALA A 169 -15.89 12.21 -0.92
N ARG A 170 -16.34 11.03 -0.49
CA ARG A 170 -16.80 10.78 0.89
C ARG A 170 -15.70 11.08 1.90
N GLU A 171 -14.50 10.56 1.69
CA GLU A 171 -13.39 10.73 2.63
C GLU A 171 -12.93 12.20 2.71
N ARG A 172 -12.92 12.92 1.58
CA ARG A 172 -12.63 14.36 1.55
C ARG A 172 -13.61 15.17 2.40
N LEU A 173 -14.91 14.86 2.36
CA LEU A 173 -15.91 15.54 3.19
C LEU A 173 -15.67 15.30 4.68
N VAL A 174 -15.35 14.06 5.07
CA VAL A 174 -15.03 13.73 6.47
C VAL A 174 -13.75 14.43 6.94
N LEU A 175 -12.76 14.53 6.06
CA LEU A 175 -11.51 15.24 6.33
C LEU A 175 -11.76 16.73 6.62
N ILE A 176 -12.56 17.40 5.78
CA ILE A 176 -12.92 18.81 5.98
C ILE A 176 -13.63 19.00 7.32
N GLY A 177 -14.62 18.16 7.63
CA GLY A 177 -15.35 18.22 8.90
C GLY A 177 -14.44 18.00 10.11
N THR A 178 -13.50 17.06 10.03
CA THR A 178 -12.54 16.79 11.11
C THR A 178 -11.61 17.99 11.35
N ARG A 179 -11.13 18.64 10.28
CA ARG A 179 -10.30 19.84 10.39
C ARG A 179 -11.07 21.02 10.98
N GLN A 180 -12.31 21.23 10.55
CA GLN A 180 -13.16 22.28 11.11
C GLN A 180 -13.46 22.06 12.59
N ALA A 181 -13.84 20.84 12.98
CA ALA A 181 -14.10 20.50 14.39
C ALA A 181 -12.85 20.70 15.26
N TYR A 182 -11.67 20.33 14.77
CA TYR A 182 -10.42 20.54 15.50
C TYR A 182 -10.10 22.03 15.68
N LEU A 183 -10.21 22.85 14.62
CA LEU A 183 -9.93 24.28 14.68
C LEU A 183 -10.92 25.02 15.59
N LEU A 184 -12.20 24.65 15.56
CA LEU A 184 -13.24 25.24 16.40
C LEU A 184 -13.18 24.73 17.86
N GLY A 185 -12.65 23.53 18.10
CA GLY A 185 -12.47 22.97 19.45
C GLY A 185 -11.19 23.43 20.15
N ALA A 186 -10.15 23.85 19.42
CA ALA A 186 -8.87 24.26 19.99
C ALA A 186 -8.92 25.44 21.00
N PRO A 187 -9.73 26.52 20.84
CA PRO A 187 -9.71 27.65 21.77
C PRO A 187 -10.44 27.40 23.11
N ASN A 188 -11.15 26.29 23.31
CA ASN A 188 -11.92 26.03 24.53
C ASN A 188 -11.26 25.04 25.52
N ASN A 189 -10.10 24.47 25.17
CA ASN A 189 -9.44 23.42 25.97
C ASN A 189 -8.40 23.97 26.96
N GLU A 190 -8.20 25.30 27.02
CA GLU A 190 -7.30 25.95 27.99
C GLU A 190 -7.99 26.28 29.34
N LYS A 191 -9.28 25.96 29.51
CA LYS A 191 -10.07 26.35 30.70
C LYS A 191 -10.63 25.18 31.52
N LEU A 192 -10.12 23.95 31.38
CA LEU A 192 -10.50 22.82 32.21
C LEU A 192 -9.27 22.12 32.80
#